data_AF-A0A3E1NEW8-F1
#
_entry.id   AF-A0A3E1NEW8-F1
#
_cell.length_a   1.000
_cell.length_b   1.000
_cell.length_c   1.000
_cell.angle_alpha   90.00
_cell.angle_beta   90.00
_cell.angle_gamma   90.00
#
_symmetry.space_group_name_H-M   'P 1'
#
loop_
_entity.id
_entity.type
_entity.pdbx_description
1 polymer ?
#
loop_
_entity_poly.entity_id
_entity_poly.type
_entity_poly.pdbx_seq_one_letter_code
_entity_poly.pdbx_strand_id
1 'polypeptide(L)'
;MIICENLPANFDILYNEAMVKVESKCDTDQMRFVVHLPEGEKEIYLIADHLKNESWHEAYKGETPMAETLGKLIERYNNSL
;
A
#
# COMPACT_ATOMS: atom_id res chain seq x y z
N MET A 1 -4.25 -10.63 -4.43
CA MET A 1 -5.42 -9.74 -4.40
C MET A 1 -5.69 -9.36 -2.96
N ILE A 2 -5.37 -8.13 -2.60
CA ILE A 2 -5.77 -7.55 -1.31
C ILE A 2 -7.25 -7.16 -1.44
N ILE A 3 -8.06 -7.53 -0.45
CA ILE A 3 -9.47 -7.14 -0.37
C ILE A 3 -9.57 -6.07 0.70
N CYS A 4 -9.96 -4.86 0.31
CA CYS A 4 -9.95 -3.69 1.19
C CYS A 4 -10.82 -3.88 2.45
N GLU A 5 -11.91 -4.65 2.34
CA GLU A 5 -12.82 -4.98 3.45
C GLU A 5 -12.18 -5.82 4.58
N ASN A 6 -11.06 -6.50 4.29
CA ASN A 6 -10.37 -7.33 5.27
C ASN A 6 -9.22 -6.60 5.98
N LEU A 7 -8.85 -5.41 5.50
CA LEU A 7 -7.79 -4.63 6.13
C LEU A 7 -8.37 -3.69 7.20
N PRO A 8 -7.73 -3.60 8.38
CA PRO A 8 -8.08 -2.57 9.33
C PRO A 8 -7.81 -1.18 8.74
N ALA A 9 -8.60 -0.18 9.15
CA ALA A 9 -8.44 1.21 8.72
C ALA A 9 -7.04 1.77 9.00
N ASN A 10 -6.39 1.25 10.06
CA ASN A 10 -5.04 1.61 10.45
C ASN A 10 -4.29 0.35 10.90
N PHE A 11 -3.05 0.18 10.48
CA PHE A 11 -2.14 -0.88 10.92
C PHE A 11 -0.69 -0.44 10.80
N ASP A 12 0.23 -1.24 11.33
CA ASP A 12 1.66 -0.97 11.25
C ASP A 12 2.38 -2.04 10.43
N ILE A 13 3.36 -1.62 9.63
CA ILE A 13 4.27 -2.52 8.91
C ILE A 13 5.71 -2.25 9.33
N LEU A 14 6.56 -3.27 9.26
CA LEU A 14 8.00 -3.12 9.50
C LEU A 14 8.70 -2.65 8.21
N TYR A 15 9.19 -1.42 8.20
CA TYR A 15 9.94 -0.81 7.10
C TYR A 15 11.25 -0.22 7.62
N ASN A 16 12.39 -0.59 7.03
CA ASN A 16 13.72 -0.13 7.44
C ASN A 16 13.96 -0.22 8.97
N GLU A 17 13.66 -1.37 9.56
CA GLU A 17 13.81 -1.65 11.01
C GLU A 17 12.92 -0.80 11.93
N ALA A 18 11.97 -0.03 11.38
CA ALA A 18 11.00 0.76 12.12
C ALA A 18 9.57 0.32 11.82
N MET A 19 8.70 0.36 12.83
CA MET A 19 7.27 0.23 12.61
C MET A 19 6.75 1.55 12.05
N VAL A 20 6.14 1.49 10.86
CA VAL A 20 5.54 2.66 10.22
C VAL A 20 4.04 2.45 10.10
N LYS A 21 3.30 3.52 10.38
CA LYS A 21 1.84 3.51 10.35
C LYS A 21 1.34 3.53 8.90
N VAL A 22 0.34 2.72 8.62
CA VAL A 22 -0.38 2.64 7.36
C VAL A 22 -1.86 2.92 7.61
N GLU A 23 -2.42 3.79 6.78
CA GLU A 23 -3.86 4.03 6.72
C GLU A 23 -4.41 3.43 5.44
N SER A 24 -5.40 2.55 5.55
CA SER A 24 -6.12 2.02 4.39
C SER A 24 -7.31 2.94 4.05
N LYS A 25 -7.40 3.31 2.78
CA LYS A 25 -8.50 4.10 2.22
C LYS A 25 -9.11 3.31 1.08
N CYS A 26 -10.24 2.69 1.36
CA CYS A 26 -11.05 1.98 0.38
C CYS A 26 -11.92 3.01 -0.36
N ASP A 27 -11.45 3.47 -1.51
CA ASP A 27 -12.30 4.21 -2.45
C ASP A 27 -13.02 3.21 -3.38
N THR A 28 -14.18 3.58 -3.92
CA THR A 28 -15.09 2.66 -4.66
C THR A 28 -14.44 1.88 -5.79
N ASP A 29 -13.39 2.43 -6.39
CA ASP A 29 -12.76 1.86 -7.59
C ASP A 29 -11.26 1.58 -7.41
N GLN A 30 -10.65 2.03 -6.30
CA GLN A 30 -9.21 1.96 -6.09
C GLN A 30 -8.86 1.84 -4.61
N MET A 31 -7.91 0.96 -4.33
CA MET A 31 -7.35 0.80 -2.99
C MET A 31 -6.14 1.72 -2.83
N ARG A 32 -6.25 2.66 -1.89
CA ARG A 32 -5.21 3.63 -1.56
C ARG A 32 -4.68 3.38 -0.15
N PHE A 33 -3.37 3.53 0.01
CA PHE A 33 -2.73 3.52 1.31
C PHE A 33 -1.93 4.79 1.54
N VAL A 34 -2.01 5.32 2.76
CA VAL A 34 -1.12 6.38 3.22
C VAL A 34 -0.13 5.76 4.19
N VAL A 35 1.15 5.76 3.83
CA VAL A 35 2.24 5.27 4.67
C VAL A 35 2.96 6.46 5.30
N HIS A 36 3.03 6.48 6.62
CA HIS A 36 3.64 7.55 7.41
C HIS A 36 5.12 7.26 7.63
N LEU A 37 5.99 7.80 6.77
CA LEU A 37 7.45 7.65 6.88
C LEU A 37 8.10 8.86 7.57
N PRO A 38 9.33 8.72 8.11
CA PRO A 38 10.06 9.84 8.71
C PRO A 38 10.29 11.03 7.76
N GLU A 39 10.48 10.77 6.46
CA GLU A 39 10.67 11.78 5.42
C GLU A 39 9.35 12.43 4.93
N GLY A 40 8.21 11.92 5.38
CA GLY A 40 6.88 12.41 5.02
C GLY A 40 5.92 11.29 4.61
N GLU A 41 4.69 11.68 4.34
CA GLU A 41 3.65 10.74 3.92
C GLU A 41 3.88 10.25 2.48
N LYS A 42 3.62 8.96 2.28
CA LYS A 42 3.64 8.30 0.98
C LYS A 42 2.27 7.73 0.67
N GLU A 43 1.64 8.28 -0.35
CA GLU A 43 0.42 7.70 -0.88
C GLU A 43 0.77 6.69 -1.98
N ILE A 44 0.30 5.45 -1.79
CA ILE A 44 0.49 4.36 -2.75
C ILE A 44 -0.82 3.67 -3.12
N TYR A 45 -0.86 3.13 -4.35
CA TYR A 45 -2.04 2.57 -4.98
C TYR A 45 -1.71 1.22 -5.60
N LEU A 46 -2.66 0.28 -5.52
CA LEU A 46 -2.61 -0.93 -6.33
C LEU A 46 -3.42 -0.68 -7.61
N ILE A 47 -2.74 -0.62 -8.76
CA ILE A 47 -3.36 -0.35 -10.05
C ILE A 47 -3.31 -1.62 -10.90
N ALA A 48 -4.44 -1.99 -11.50
CA ALA A 48 -4.50 -3.07 -12.47
C ALA A 48 -4.47 -2.50 -13.90
N ASP A 49 -3.64 -3.09 -14.77
CA ASP A 49 -3.62 -2.77 -16.19
C ASP A 49 -4.82 -3.40 -16.94
N HIS A 50 -4.90 -3.15 -18.25
CA HIS A 50 -5.95 -3.71 -19.13
C HIS A 50 -5.92 -5.25 -19.25
N LEU A 51 -4.81 -5.89 -18.83
CA LEU A 51 -4.64 -7.34 -18.76
C LEU A 51 -4.83 -7.90 -17.35
N LYS A 52 -5.23 -7.04 -16.38
CA LYS A 52 -5.38 -7.35 -14.95
C LYS A 52 -4.07 -7.68 -14.23
N ASN A 53 -2.92 -7.24 -14.75
CA ASN A 53 -1.68 -7.27 -13.99
C ASN A 53 -1.71 -6.12 -12.97
N GLU A 54 -1.47 -6.45 -11.71
CA GLU A 54 -1.44 -5.47 -10.62
C GLU A 54 -0.01 -4.94 -10.42
N SER A 55 0.14 -3.63 -10.29
CA SER A 55 1.40 -2.99 -9.90
C SER A 55 1.17 -1.89 -8.86
N TRP A 56 2.18 -1.65 -8.02
CA TRP A 56 2.15 -0.65 -6.96
C TRP A 56 2.69 0.69 -7.45
N HIS A 57 1.91 1.75 -7.28
CA HIS A 57 2.23 3.09 -7.76
C HIS A 57 2.33 4.07 -6.59
N GLU A 58 3.27 4.99 -6.64
CA GLU A 58 3.30 6.19 -5.78
C GLU A 58 2.51 7.31 -6.46
N ALA A 59 1.74 8.08 -5.67
CA ALA A 59 0.99 9.23 -6.16
C ALA A 59 1.87 10.14 -7.02
N TYR A 60 1.36 10.52 -8.20
CA TYR A 60 2.01 11.41 -9.16
C TYR A 60 3.36 10.93 -9.74
N LYS A 61 3.82 9.73 -9.40
CA LYS A 61 5.09 9.17 -9.88
C LYS A 61 4.95 7.85 -10.63
N GLY A 62 3.83 7.15 -10.43
CA GLY A 62 3.60 5.84 -11.03
C GLY A 62 4.39 4.75 -10.33
N GLU A 63 4.82 3.72 -11.06
CA GLU A 63 5.61 2.61 -10.51
C GLU A 63 6.98 3.10 -10.03
N THR A 64 7.28 2.86 -8.75
CA THR A 64 8.58 3.16 -8.16
C THR A 64 9.05 1.99 -7.30
N PRO A 65 10.37 1.80 -7.11
CA PRO A 65 10.89 0.76 -6.22
C PRO A 65 10.36 0.89 -4.78
N MET A 66 10.09 2.12 -4.34
CA MET A 66 9.51 2.40 -3.03
C MET A 66 8.06 1.93 -2.95
N ALA A 67 7.23 2.25 -3.95
CA ALA A 67 5.84 1.80 -3.99
C ALA A 67 5.77 0.26 -4.02
N GLU A 68 6.61 -0.40 -4.81
CA GLU A 68 6.70 -1.86 -4.84
C GLU A 68 7.09 -2.44 -3.48
N THR A 69 8.09 -1.86 -2.82
CA THR A 69 8.55 -2.32 -1.50
C THR A 69 7.46 -2.16 -0.44
N LEU A 70 6.86 -0.98 -0.34
CA LEU A 70 5.80 -0.71 0.63
C LEU A 70 4.56 -1.56 0.36
N GLY A 71 4.18 -1.71 -0.91
CA GLY A 71 3.07 -2.54 -1.35
C GLY A 71 3.23 -4.00 -0.92
N LYS A 72 4.40 -4.60 -1.16
CA LYS A 72 4.70 -5.98 -0.72
C LYS A 72 4.65 -6.16 0.80
N LEU A 73 5.03 -5.14 1.57
CA LEU A 73 4.93 -5.18 3.03
C LEU A 73 3.46 -5.17 3.48
N ILE A 74 2.62 -4.38 2.82
CA ILE A 74 1.17 -4.35 3.07
C ILE A 74 0.52 -5.68 2.70
N GLU A 75 0.88 -6.28 1.56
CA GLU A 75 0.42 -7.62 1.16
C GLU A 75 0.80 -8.67 2.20
N ARG A 76 2.05 -8.62 2.70
CA ARG A 76 2.52 -9.54 3.73
C ARG A 76 1.74 -9.39 5.03
N TYR A 77 1.44 -8.17 5.45
CA TYR A 77 0.58 -7.92 6.60
C TYR A 77 -0.81 -8.54 6.38
N ASN A 78 -1.44 -8.26 5.24
CA ASN A 78 -2.75 -8.83 4.89
C ASN A 78 -2.78 -10.36 4.91
N ASN A 79 -1.72 -11.02 4.43
CA ASN A 79 -1.62 -12.47 4.41
C ASN A 79 -1.32 -13.10 5.79
N SER A 80 -1.04 -12.28 6.80
CA SER A 80 -0.80 -12.73 8.19
C SER A 80 -2.05 -12.62 9.08
N LEU A 81 -3.12 -12.01 8.57
CA LEU A 81 -4.44 -11.97 9.19
C LEU A 81 -5.17 -13.30 8.96
#